data_AF-C1IFT7-F1
#
_entry.id   AF-C1IFT7-F1
#
_cell.length_a   1.000
_cell.length_b   1.000
_cell.length_c   1.000
_cell.angle_alpha   90.00
_cell.angle_beta   90.00
_cell.angle_gamma   90.00
#
_symmetry.space_group_name_H-M   'P 1'
#
loop_
_entity.id
_entity.type
_entity.pdbx_description
1 polymer ?
#
loop_
_entity_poly.entity_id
_entity_poly.type
_entity_poly.pdbx_seq_one_letter_code
_entity_poly.pdbx_strand_id
1 'polypeptide(L)'
;VVYFHGGGWVIGDKNVYDGGARGLAKQANAIVVSPDYRVAPEAKFPAQHDDAVATYKWAMQNVASIKGDPQRIALAGDSAGGNL
;
A
#
# COMPACT_ATOMS: atom_id res chain seq x y z
N VAL A 1 1.63 8.23 -2.78
CA VAL A 1 1.57 6.89 -3.43
C VAL A 1 1.06 5.90 -2.38
N VAL A 2 -0.01 5.17 -2.69
CA VAL A 2 -0.41 4.02 -1.88
C VAL A 2 0.29 2.80 -2.46
N TYR A 3 1.14 2.15 -1.66
CA TYR A 3 1.98 1.04 -2.09
C TYR A 3 1.54 -0.26 -1.41
N PHE A 4 1.14 -1.26 -2.20
CA PHE A 4 0.80 -2.59 -1.70
C PHE A 4 1.96 -3.54 -1.95
N HIS A 5 2.49 -4.13 -0.89
CA HIS A 5 3.59 -5.08 -1.01
C HIS A 5 3.16 -6.39 -1.68
N GLY A 6 4.11 -7.12 -2.24
CA GLY A 6 3.89 -8.45 -2.81
C GLY A 6 3.81 -9.57 -1.76
N GLY A 7 4.20 -10.77 -2.17
CA GLY A 7 4.27 -11.95 -1.29
C GLY A 7 3.09 -12.91 -1.39
N GLY A 8 2.43 -12.97 -2.56
CA GLY A 8 1.39 -13.98 -2.84
C GLY A 8 0.20 -13.93 -1.87
N TRP A 9 -0.05 -12.76 -1.26
CA TRP A 9 -1.03 -12.55 -0.19
C TRP A 9 -0.82 -13.37 1.08
N VAL A 10 0.30 -14.08 1.22
CA VAL A 10 0.58 -15.03 2.33
C VAL A 10 1.80 -14.62 3.13
N ILE A 11 2.83 -14.08 2.48
CA ILE A 11 4.11 -13.75 3.10
C ILE A 11 4.44 -12.27 2.90
N GLY A 12 5.40 -11.80 3.68
CA GLY A 12 5.82 -10.40 3.67
C GLY A 12 4.97 -9.54 4.59
N ASP A 13 5.60 -8.50 5.10
CA ASP A 13 4.99 -7.47 5.94
C ASP A 13 5.66 -6.13 5.63
N LYS A 14 5.22 -5.07 6.33
CA LYS A 14 5.84 -3.75 6.22
C LYS A 14 7.35 -3.72 6.49
N ASN A 15 7.91 -4.65 7.27
CA ASN A 15 9.32 -4.65 7.63
C ASN A 15 10.16 -5.27 6.50
N VAL A 16 9.70 -6.36 5.90
CA VAL A 16 10.31 -6.99 4.71
C VAL A 16 10.35 -6.01 3.54
N TYR A 17 9.30 -5.20 3.38
CA TYR A 17 9.14 -4.28 2.26
C TYR A 17 9.50 -2.80 2.56
N ASP A 18 9.99 -2.48 3.77
CA ASP A 18 10.33 -1.12 4.20
C ASP A 18 11.33 -0.45 3.24
N GLY A 19 12.35 -1.20 2.79
CA GLY A 19 13.36 -0.70 1.85
C GLY A 19 12.77 -0.29 0.50
N GLY A 20 11.82 -1.05 -0.04
CA GLY A 20 11.11 -0.74 -1.28
C GLY A 20 10.25 0.51 -1.15
N ALA A 21 9.46 0.58 -0.08
CA ALA A 21 8.61 1.74 0.20
C ALA A 21 9.42 3.03 0.39
N ARG A 22 10.54 2.99 1.12
CA ARG A 22 11.45 4.13 1.28
C ARG A 22 12.15 4.52 -0.01
N GLY A 23 12.60 3.52 -0.79
CA GLY A 23 13.22 3.75 -2.10
C GLY A 23 12.26 4.51 -3.02
N LEU A 24 11.01 4.05 -3.09
CA LEU A 24 9.95 4.70 -3.85
C LEU A 24 9.68 6.12 -3.37
N ALA A 25 9.56 6.32 -2.05
CA ALA A 25 9.33 7.64 -1.46
C ALA A 25 10.45 8.63 -1.86
N LYS A 26 11.71 8.19 -1.77
CA LYS A 26 12.88 9.00 -2.13
C LYS A 26 12.93 9.32 -3.62
N GLN A 27 12.72 8.33 -4.48
CA GLN A 27 12.86 8.50 -5.94
C GLN A 27 11.70 9.29 -6.55
N ALA A 28 10.47 9.06 -6.09
CA ALA A 28 9.29 9.77 -6.57
C ALA A 28 9.09 11.14 -5.89
N ASN A 29 9.90 11.47 -4.86
CA ASN A 29 9.70 12.63 -3.99
C ASN A 29 8.25 12.72 -3.50
N ALA A 30 7.73 11.62 -2.95
CA ALA A 30 6.33 11.47 -2.61
C ALA A 30 6.16 10.82 -1.23
N ILE A 31 5.05 11.14 -0.58
CA ILE A 31 4.59 10.41 0.61
C ILE A 31 4.15 9.02 0.17
N VAL A 32 4.63 7.98 0.85
CA VAL A 32 4.25 6.58 0.62
C VAL A 32 3.43 6.08 1.81
N VAL A 33 2.21 5.61 1.53
CA VAL A 33 1.35 4.89 2.48
C VAL A 33 1.48 3.41 2.14
N SER A 34 2.08 2.63 3.05
CA SER A 34 2.32 1.20 2.89
C SER A 34 1.55 0.45 3.99
N PRO A 35 0.33 -0.06 3.73
CA PRO A 35 -0.45 -0.75 4.73
C PRO A 35 0.11 -2.15 5.01
N ASP A 36 -0.11 -2.62 6.24
CA ASP A 36 0.10 -4.01 6.64
C ASP A 36 -1.27 -4.71 6.51
N TYR A 37 -1.63 -5.11 5.28
CA TYR A 37 -2.95 -5.67 4.98
C TYR A 37 -3.06 -7.11 5.49
N ARG A 38 -4.28 -7.59 5.74
CA ARG A 38 -4.51 -8.97 6.22
C ARG A 38 -4.01 -10.01 5.23
N VAL A 39 -3.28 -11.03 5.68
CA VAL A 39 -2.71 -12.09 4.83
C VAL A 39 -3.45 -13.43 4.97
N ALA A 40 -3.34 -14.27 3.95
CA ALA A 40 -3.79 -15.65 3.93
C ALA A 40 -2.74 -16.57 4.57
N PRO A 41 -3.13 -17.77 5.06
CA PRO A 41 -4.47 -18.36 5.00
C PRO A 41 -5.47 -17.85 6.05
N GLU A 42 -5.04 -17.06 7.03
CA GLU A 42 -5.87 -16.56 8.14
C GLU A 42 -7.00 -15.65 7.64
N ALA A 43 -6.69 -14.77 6.68
CA ALA A 43 -7.65 -13.93 5.99
C ALA A 43 -7.69 -14.29 4.50
N LYS A 44 -8.76 -14.97 4.09
CA LYS A 44 -8.99 -15.39 2.70
C LYS A 44 -9.51 -14.22 1.86
N PHE A 45 -9.43 -14.39 0.54
CA PHE A 45 -10.12 -13.51 -0.40
C PHE A 45 -11.59 -13.27 0.03
N PRO A 46 -12.10 -12.02 0.05
CA PRO A 46 -11.49 -10.81 -0.52
C PRO A 46 -10.75 -9.90 0.49
N ALA A 47 -10.33 -10.39 1.66
CA ALA A 47 -9.81 -9.55 2.76
C ALA A 47 -8.71 -8.55 2.34
N GLN A 48 -7.74 -9.00 1.54
CA GLN A 48 -6.65 -8.17 1.02
C GLN A 48 -7.17 -7.04 0.12
N HIS A 49 -8.16 -7.32 -0.71
CA HIS A 49 -8.76 -6.36 -1.64
C HIS A 49 -9.59 -5.33 -0.87
N ASP A 50 -10.33 -5.77 0.15
CA ASP A 50 -11.08 -4.87 1.04
C ASP A 50 -10.13 -3.91 1.76
N ASP A 51 -9.00 -4.41 2.27
CA ASP A 51 -7.99 -3.60 2.95
C ASP A 51 -7.29 -2.63 2.00
N ALA A 52 -7.04 -3.05 0.75
CA ALA A 52 -6.48 -2.18 -0.30
C ALA A 52 -7.43 -1.02 -0.62
N VAL A 53 -8.72 -1.31 -0.84
CA VAL A 53 -9.76 -0.29 -1.07
C VAL A 53 -9.93 0.61 0.14
N ALA A 54 -9.94 0.05 1.36
CA ALA A 54 -10.02 0.83 2.60
C ALA A 54 -8.82 1.77 2.75
N THR A 55 -7.61 1.30 2.44
CA THR A 55 -6.39 2.12 2.48
C THR A 55 -6.44 3.24 1.46
N TYR A 56 -6.87 2.96 0.22
CA TYR A 56 -7.04 4.00 -0.79
C TYR A 56 -8.06 5.07 -0.36
N LYS A 57 -9.22 4.67 0.15
CA LYS A 57 -10.23 5.59 0.68
C LYS A 57 -9.69 6.43 1.83
N TRP A 58 -8.97 5.80 2.77
CA TRP A 58 -8.31 6.50 3.87
C TRP A 58 -7.30 7.53 3.34
N ALA A 59 -6.47 7.15 2.36
CA ALA A 59 -5.50 8.06 1.76
C ALA A 59 -6.18 9.26 1.08
N MET A 60 -7.24 9.04 0.30
CA MET A 60 -8.03 10.12 -0.31
C MET A 60 -8.61 11.09 0.72
N GLN A 61 -9.09 10.58 1.85
CA GLN A 61 -9.69 11.39 2.92
C GLN A 61 -8.65 12.13 3.76
N ASN A 62 -7.43 11.59 3.88
CA ASN A 62 -6.39 12.09 4.78
C ASN A 62 -5.20 12.72 4.06
N VAL A 63 -5.17 12.73 2.72
CA VAL A 63 -4.03 13.24 1.94
C VAL A 63 -3.59 14.65 2.38
N ALA A 64 -4.53 15.54 2.64
CA ALA A 64 -4.22 16.90 3.11
C ALA A 64 -3.65 16.91 4.53
N SER A 65 -4.15 16.05 5.44
CA SER A 65 -3.68 16.00 6.84
C SER A 65 -2.26 15.45 6.95
N ILE A 66 -1.86 14.56 6.03
CA ILE A 66 -0.49 14.06 5.92
C ILE A 66 0.41 14.96 5.04
N LYS A 67 -0.04 16.17 4.66
CA LYS A 67 0.69 17.14 3.82
C LYS A 67 0.96 16.67 2.38
N GLY A 68 0.13 15.76 1.87
CA GLY A 68 0.10 15.36 0.47
C GLY A 68 -0.78 16.27 -0.39
N ASP A 69 -0.73 16.07 -1.70
CA ASP A 69 -1.53 16.78 -2.68
C ASP A 69 -2.71 15.90 -3.15
N PRO A 70 -3.97 16.32 -2.94
CA PRO A 70 -5.15 15.52 -3.31
C PRO A 70 -5.32 15.31 -4.82
N GLN A 71 -4.66 16.12 -5.65
CA GLN A 71 -4.69 15.96 -7.11
C GLN A 71 -3.60 15.03 -7.63
N ARG A 72 -2.67 14.58 -6.77
CA ARG A 72 -1.51 13.75 -7.14
C ARG A 72 -1.46 12.49 -6.30
N ILE A 73 -2.37 11.57 -6.60
CA ILE A 73 -2.46 10.27 -5.95
C ILE A 73 -2.19 9.18 -6.99
N ALA A 74 -1.34 8.23 -6.62
CA ALA A 74 -0.96 7.10 -7.44
C ALA A 74 -1.00 5.81 -6.61
N LEU A 75 -1.27 4.70 -7.28
CA LEU A 75 -1.17 3.35 -6.74
C LEU A 75 0.12 2.71 -7.25
N ALA A 76 0.72 1.86 -6.43
CA ALA A 76 1.87 1.06 -6.80
C ALA A 76 1.81 -0.29 -6.06
N GLY A 77 2.40 -1.32 -6.65
CA GLY A 77 2.55 -2.60 -6.00
C GLY A 77 3.43 -3.54 -6.81
N ASP A 78 3.99 -4.56 -6.16
CA ASP A 78 4.79 -5.60 -6.79
C ASP A 78 4.09 -6.96 -6.68
N SER A 79 4.16 -7.78 -7.74
CA SER A 79 3.62 -9.14 -7.74
C SER A 79 2.14 -9.16 -7.29
N ALA A 80 1.80 -9.89 -6.22
CA ALA A 80 0.48 -9.93 -5.62
C ALA A 80 -0.05 -8.55 -5.19
N GLY A 81 0.82 -7.64 -4.75
CA GLY A 81 0.46 -6.26 -4.44
C GLY A 81 0.19 -5.41 -5.68
N GLY A 82 0.77 -5.77 -6.83
CA GLY A 82 0.42 -5.17 -8.12
C GLY A 82 -0.90 -5.70 -8.70
N ASN A 83 -1.41 -6.80 -8.17
CA ASN A 83 -2.75 -7.30 -8.48
C ASN A 83 -3.85 -6.61 -7.65
N LEU A 84 -3.52 -6.18 -6.43
CA LEU A 84 -4.39 -5.36 -5.55
C LEU A 84 -4.58 -3.94 -6.12
#